data_AF-A0A416HU68-F1
#
_entry.id   AF-A0A416HU68-F1
#
_cell.length_a   1.000
_cell.length_b   1.000
_cell.length_c   1.000
_cell.angle_alpha   90.00
_cell.angle_beta   90.00
_cell.angle_gamma   90.00
#
_symmetry.space_group_name_H-M   'P 1'
#
loop_
_entity.id
_entity.type
_entity.pdbx_description
1 polymer ?
#
loop_
_entity_poly.entity_id
_entity_poly.type
_entity_poly.pdbx_seq_one_letter_code
_entity_poly.pdbx_strand_id
1 'polypeptide(L)'
;MGIFDKLFGKKNDESESPKAKPEPRANTVSNSPHVDVRISCGSCNGYYKIREGKYGVFAGCSNYPTCKSTLNIPDFILKYIQNYGLNIYRWEKECYKCKKKTPVYSYYLDYDLADLDELFSLGGPTVGLGDLSYIDDLLSKQISTIQLRYSNTTKSKYMANICEHCGALQGRNYVVDDPHEIIGELWHDRDMGKYLYTNIKIKDITPLKMDIKQLYAQEE
;
A
#
# COMPACT_ATOMS: atom_id res chain seq x y z
N MET A 1 6.25 11.39 -31.53
CA MET A 1 5.13 10.49 -31.91
C MET A 1 5.28 9.22 -31.12
N GLY A 2 4.57 9.15 -29.99
CA GLY A 2 4.69 8.08 -29.00
C GLY A 2 3.77 6.90 -29.32
N ILE A 3 4.13 5.75 -28.79
CA ILE A 3 3.60 4.41 -29.09
C ILE A 3 2.14 4.20 -28.59
N PHE A 4 1.51 5.22 -28.01
CA PHE A 4 0.17 5.18 -27.41
C PHE A 4 -1.01 5.38 -28.38
N ASP A 5 -0.80 5.92 -29.60
CA ASP A 5 -1.89 6.22 -30.55
C ASP A 5 -2.29 5.07 -31.48
N LYS A 6 -1.74 3.86 -31.30
CA LYS A 6 -1.95 2.71 -32.22
C LYS A 6 -2.96 1.65 -31.77
N LEU A 7 -3.61 1.80 -30.61
CA LEU A 7 -4.53 0.78 -30.09
C LEU A 7 -6.02 1.12 -30.21
N PHE A 8 -6.40 2.36 -30.52
CA PHE A 8 -7.81 2.77 -30.56
C PHE A 8 -8.16 3.42 -31.90
N GLY A 9 -8.18 2.60 -32.95
CA GLY A 9 -8.57 2.99 -34.30
C GLY A 9 -9.76 2.17 -34.82
N LYS A 10 -10.86 2.88 -35.08
CA LYS A 10 -12.06 2.54 -35.87
C LYS A 10 -13.18 1.72 -35.22
N LYS A 11 -14.31 2.42 -35.04
CA LYS A 11 -15.68 1.93 -34.87
C LYS A 11 -16.12 1.08 -36.07
N ASN A 12 -16.88 0.02 -35.80
CA ASN A 12 -17.88 -0.53 -36.71
C ASN A 12 -19.15 -0.84 -35.92
N ASP A 13 -20.28 -0.47 -36.51
CA ASP A 13 -21.65 -0.68 -36.04
C ASP A 13 -22.01 -2.18 -36.06
N GLU A 14 -22.62 -2.67 -34.99
CA GLU A 14 -23.50 -3.84 -35.04
C GLU A 14 -24.54 -3.77 -33.90
N SER A 15 -25.79 -3.99 -34.28
CA SER A 15 -27.01 -3.88 -33.49
C SER A 15 -27.12 -4.92 -32.38
N GLU A 16 -27.48 -4.51 -31.15
CA GLU A 16 -27.85 -5.42 -30.06
C GLU A 16 -29.27 -5.14 -29.53
N SER A 17 -30.01 -6.24 -29.40
CA SER A 17 -31.36 -6.44 -28.88
C SER A 17 -31.50 -6.13 -27.36
N PRO A 18 -32.74 -5.99 -26.82
CA PRO A 18 -32.94 -5.37 -25.50
C PRO A 18 -32.44 -6.26 -24.35
N LYS A 19 -31.43 -5.77 -23.61
CA LYS A 19 -30.86 -6.45 -22.44
C LYS A 19 -31.81 -6.38 -21.24
N ALA A 20 -32.28 -7.54 -20.80
CA ALA A 20 -32.97 -7.72 -19.52
C ALA A 20 -32.04 -7.31 -18.35
N LYS A 21 -32.62 -6.72 -17.30
CA LYS A 21 -31.90 -6.31 -16.08
C LYS A 21 -31.28 -7.54 -15.39
N PRO A 22 -29.98 -7.55 -15.06
CA PRO A 22 -29.44 -8.60 -14.23
C PRO A 22 -29.84 -8.38 -12.76
N GLU A 23 -30.48 -9.40 -12.20
CA GLU A 23 -30.82 -9.55 -10.79
C GLU A 23 -29.56 -9.57 -9.89
N PRO A 24 -29.66 -9.18 -8.60
CA PRO A 24 -28.52 -9.14 -7.70
C PRO A 24 -28.00 -10.55 -7.42
N ARG A 25 -26.74 -10.82 -7.80
CA ARG A 25 -26.06 -12.08 -7.48
C ARG A 25 -25.76 -12.14 -5.99
N ALA A 26 -26.36 -13.12 -5.34
CA ALA A 26 -25.95 -13.61 -4.03
C ALA A 26 -24.61 -14.37 -4.11
N ASN A 27 -23.94 -14.45 -2.95
CA ASN A 27 -22.80 -15.32 -2.60
C ASN A 27 -21.43 -14.81 -3.09
N THR A 28 -20.33 -14.90 -2.35
CA THR A 28 -19.90 -15.81 -1.28
C THR A 28 -18.91 -15.05 -0.38
N VAL A 29 -19.09 -15.09 0.95
CA VAL A 29 -18.18 -14.43 1.89
C VAL A 29 -16.85 -15.22 1.94
N SER A 30 -15.82 -14.68 1.31
CA SER A 30 -14.43 -15.07 1.54
C SER A 30 -14.03 -14.61 2.95
N ASN A 31 -13.42 -15.50 3.73
CA ASN A 31 -12.84 -15.18 5.04
C ASN A 31 -11.57 -14.34 4.88
N SER A 32 -11.71 -13.10 4.40
CA SER A 32 -10.73 -12.05 4.59
C SER A 32 -11.22 -11.14 5.71
N PRO A 33 -10.36 -10.66 6.63
CA PRO A 33 -10.75 -9.74 7.70
C PRO A 33 -10.99 -8.32 7.13
N HIS A 34 -11.66 -8.20 5.99
CA HIS A 34 -12.12 -6.94 5.40
C HIS A 34 -13.21 -6.36 6.31
N VAL A 35 -12.77 -5.74 7.40
CA VAL A 35 -13.50 -4.65 8.04
C VAL A 35 -13.90 -3.69 6.91
N ASP A 36 -15.13 -3.19 6.94
CA ASP A 36 -15.59 -2.16 6.00
C ASP A 36 -14.76 -0.88 6.21
N VAL A 37 -13.56 -0.85 5.61
CA VAL A 37 -12.58 0.22 5.80
C VAL A 37 -13.10 1.44 5.06
N ARG A 38 -13.40 2.50 5.81
CA ARG A 38 -13.92 3.75 5.26
C ARG A 38 -13.34 4.92 6.03
N ILE A 39 -12.86 5.93 5.30
CA ILE A 39 -12.44 7.17 5.91
C ILE A 39 -13.64 8.10 6.04
N SER A 40 -14.12 8.30 7.26
CA SER A 40 -15.24 9.20 7.55
C SER A 40 -14.97 10.62 7.06
N CYS A 41 -16.01 11.27 6.53
CA CYS A 41 -15.94 12.65 6.11
C CYS A 41 -15.82 13.58 7.33
N GLY A 42 -14.89 14.54 7.30
CA GLY A 42 -14.75 15.52 8.38
C GLY A 42 -15.87 16.56 8.44
N SER A 43 -16.77 16.58 7.46
CA SER A 43 -17.78 17.64 7.29
C SER A 43 -19.24 17.15 7.31
N CYS A 44 -19.47 15.83 7.29
CA CYS A 44 -20.82 15.24 7.36
C CYS A 44 -20.74 13.77 7.80
N ASN A 45 -21.88 13.07 7.85
CA ASN A 45 -21.98 11.64 8.20
C ASN A 45 -21.58 10.66 7.08
N GLY A 46 -21.10 11.17 5.93
CA GLY A 46 -20.62 10.36 4.83
C GLY A 46 -19.18 9.86 5.04
N TYR A 47 -18.61 9.27 4.00
CA TYR A 47 -17.21 8.84 3.93
C TYR A 47 -16.57 9.30 2.62
N TYR A 48 -15.25 9.37 2.57
CA TYR A 48 -14.52 9.69 1.34
C TYR A 48 -14.46 8.46 0.42
N LYS A 49 -14.70 8.68 -0.86
CA LYS A 49 -14.49 7.72 -1.95
C LYS A 49 -13.45 8.28 -2.90
N ILE A 50 -12.61 7.42 -3.47
CA ILE A 50 -11.70 7.83 -4.54
C ILE A 50 -12.52 8.20 -5.78
N ARG A 51 -12.11 9.28 -6.45
CA ARG A 51 -12.76 9.85 -7.64
C ARG A 51 -11.68 10.40 -8.55
N GLU A 52 -11.94 10.35 -9.86
CA GLU A 52 -11.11 10.98 -10.87
C GLU A 52 -11.70 12.34 -11.28
N GLY A 53 -10.86 13.35 -11.39
CA GLY A 53 -11.25 14.69 -11.84
C GLY A 53 -10.25 15.26 -12.83
N LYS A 54 -10.49 16.50 -13.26
CA LYS A 54 -9.63 17.20 -14.24
C LYS A 54 -8.16 17.29 -13.82
N TYR A 55 -7.90 17.36 -12.52
CA TYR A 55 -6.56 17.55 -11.95
C TYR A 55 -6.00 16.26 -11.34
N GLY A 56 -6.51 15.10 -11.77
CA GLY A 56 -6.11 13.80 -11.24
C GLY A 56 -7.07 13.24 -10.19
N VAL A 57 -6.58 12.24 -9.47
CA VAL A 57 -7.37 11.46 -8.52
C VAL A 57 -7.44 12.18 -7.18
N PHE A 58 -8.61 12.22 -6.56
CA PHE A 58 -8.83 12.77 -5.23
C PHE A 58 -9.87 11.95 -4.46
N ALA A 59 -9.96 12.14 -3.15
CA ALA A 59 -10.99 11.51 -2.33
C ALA A 59 -12.14 12.50 -2.11
N GLY A 60 -13.33 12.22 -2.64
CA GLY A 60 -14.52 13.06 -2.51
C GLY A 60 -15.60 12.43 -1.63
N CYS A 61 -16.31 13.26 -0.86
CA CYS A 61 -17.38 12.78 0.01
C CYS A 61 -18.46 11.97 -0.75
N SER A 62 -18.94 10.89 -0.13
CA SER A 62 -20.04 10.05 -0.62
C SER A 62 -21.36 10.82 -0.79
N ASN A 63 -21.56 11.90 -0.03
CA ASN A 63 -22.79 12.69 -0.02
C ASN A 63 -22.77 13.86 -1.02
N TYR A 64 -21.79 13.92 -1.93
CA TYR A 64 -21.83 14.89 -3.03
C TYR A 64 -23.14 14.72 -3.84
N PRO A 65 -23.86 15.81 -4.21
CA PRO A 65 -23.43 17.21 -4.18
C PRO A 65 -23.68 17.97 -2.86
N THR A 66 -24.38 17.36 -1.89
CA THR A 66 -24.76 18.02 -0.62
C THR A 66 -23.56 18.32 0.29
N CYS A 67 -22.51 17.50 0.19
CA CYS A 67 -21.21 17.75 0.81
C CYS A 67 -20.12 17.82 -0.27
N LYS A 68 -19.40 18.94 -0.34
CA LYS A 68 -18.31 19.18 -1.30
C LYS A 68 -16.91 18.95 -0.72
N SER A 69 -16.82 18.35 0.47
CA SER A 69 -15.54 18.05 1.12
C SER A 69 -14.72 17.09 0.27
N THR A 70 -13.45 17.42 0.06
CA THR A 70 -12.47 16.63 -0.68
C THR A 70 -11.15 16.54 0.09
N LEU A 71 -10.37 15.51 -0.21
CA LEU A 71 -8.98 15.36 0.21
C LEU A 71 -8.13 15.01 -1.01
N ASN A 72 -6.89 15.48 -1.04
CA ASN A 72 -5.89 14.90 -1.94
C ASN A 72 -5.53 13.47 -1.46
N ILE A 73 -4.87 12.70 -2.32
CA ILE A 73 -4.48 11.32 -1.99
C ILE A 73 -3.55 11.23 -0.77
N PRO A 74 -2.49 12.05 -0.64
CA PRO A 74 -1.66 12.05 0.57
C PRO A 74 -2.44 12.24 1.88
N ASP A 75 -3.35 13.21 1.95
CA ASP A 75 -4.16 13.49 3.14
C ASP A 75 -5.16 12.37 3.44
N PHE A 76 -5.69 11.72 2.40
CA PHE A 76 -6.55 10.55 2.55
C PHE A 76 -5.77 9.35 3.15
N ILE A 77 -4.57 9.08 2.66
CA ILE A 77 -3.69 8.01 3.17
C ILE A 77 -3.27 8.30 4.62
N LEU A 78 -2.90 9.55 4.93
CA LEU A 78 -2.57 9.96 6.29
C LEU A 78 -3.72 9.70 7.27
N LYS A 79 -4.97 9.99 6.87
CA LYS A 79 -6.16 9.66 7.67
C LYS A 79 -6.37 8.15 7.81
N TYR A 80 -6.09 7.36 6.77
CA TYR A 80 -6.12 5.91 6.87
C TYR A 80 -5.15 5.41 7.94
N ILE A 81 -3.89 5.83 7.87
CA ILE A 81 -2.86 5.44 8.84
C ILE A 81 -3.24 5.90 10.26
N GLN A 82 -3.83 7.10 10.41
CA GLN A 82 -4.29 7.58 11.71
C GLN A 82 -5.41 6.71 12.31
N ASN A 83 -6.36 6.28 11.49
CA ASN A 83 -7.55 5.54 11.95
C ASN A 83 -7.24 4.06 12.19
N TYR A 84 -6.49 3.43 11.28
CA TYR A 84 -6.29 1.99 11.25
C TYR A 84 -4.90 1.56 11.72
N GLY A 85 -3.95 2.48 11.79
CA GLY A 85 -2.55 2.16 12.03
C GLY A 85 -1.87 1.64 10.76
N LEU A 86 -0.73 1.00 10.93
CA LEU A 86 0.02 0.36 9.85
C LEU A 86 0.32 -1.08 10.23
N ASN A 87 0.07 -2.01 9.32
CA ASN A 87 0.38 -3.41 9.55
C ASN A 87 1.86 -3.67 9.29
N ILE A 88 2.49 -4.35 10.24
CA ILE A 88 3.85 -4.84 10.13
C ILE A 88 3.77 -6.34 9.93
N TYR A 89 4.39 -6.81 8.87
CA TYR A 89 4.45 -8.22 8.50
C TYR A 89 5.83 -8.79 8.83
N ARG A 90 5.88 -10.07 9.19
CA ARG A 90 7.09 -10.83 9.48
C ARG A 90 7.05 -12.17 8.78
N TRP A 91 8.14 -12.51 8.11
CA TRP A 91 8.35 -13.84 7.56
C TRP A 91 9.78 -14.31 7.77
N GLU A 92 10.02 -15.61 7.59
CA GLU A 92 11.35 -16.20 7.62
C GLU A 92 11.89 -16.27 6.19
N LYS A 93 13.15 -15.87 5.99
CA LYS A 93 13.88 -16.10 4.73
C LYS A 93 15.21 -16.78 4.97
N GLU A 94 15.76 -17.41 3.94
CA GLU A 94 17.14 -17.90 3.99
C GLU A 94 18.11 -16.73 3.82
N CYS A 95 19.05 -16.55 4.76
CA CYS A 95 20.07 -15.52 4.63
C CYS A 95 21.01 -15.83 3.46
N TYR A 96 21.15 -14.90 2.51
CA TYR A 96 22.00 -15.11 1.33
C TYR A 96 23.48 -15.41 1.69
N LYS A 97 23.97 -14.90 2.82
CA LYS A 97 25.37 -15.02 3.26
C LYS A 97 25.62 -16.28 4.07
N CYS A 98 24.88 -16.48 5.17
CA CYS A 98 25.16 -17.58 6.11
C CYS A 98 24.21 -18.77 5.98
N LYS A 99 23.21 -18.71 5.08
CA LYS A 99 22.27 -19.80 4.77
C LYS A 99 21.36 -20.25 5.91
N LYS A 100 21.44 -19.59 7.08
CA LYS A 100 20.50 -19.79 8.18
C LYS A 100 19.22 -19.00 7.91
N LYS A 101 18.09 -19.54 8.36
CA LYS A 101 16.82 -18.80 8.38
C LYS A 101 16.94 -17.59 9.30
N THR A 102 16.39 -16.46 8.88
CA THR A 102 16.36 -15.23 9.66
C THR A 102 15.04 -14.54 9.43
N PRO A 103 14.48 -13.90 10.47
CA PRO A 103 13.28 -13.11 10.29
C PRO A 103 13.57 -11.82 9.55
N VAL A 104 12.61 -11.42 8.74
CA VAL A 104 12.55 -10.12 8.09
C VAL A 104 11.17 -9.50 8.32
N TYR A 105 11.16 -8.18 8.35
CA TYR A 105 9.99 -7.38 8.66
C TYR A 105 9.79 -6.30 7.61
N SER A 106 8.55 -6.03 7.22
CA SER A 106 8.20 -4.88 6.40
C SER A 106 6.75 -4.46 6.67
N TYR A 107 6.38 -3.29 6.20
CA TYR A 107 4.99 -2.93 5.90
C TYR A 107 4.80 -2.94 4.38
N TYR A 108 3.55 -3.01 3.93
CA TYR A 108 3.15 -2.92 2.53
C TYR A 108 1.92 -2.01 2.47
N LEU A 109 2.15 -0.70 2.45
CA LEU A 109 1.06 0.29 2.60
C LEU A 109 0.11 0.23 1.39
N ASP A 110 0.63 0.01 0.19
CA ASP A 110 -0.17 -0.23 -1.03
C ASP A 110 -1.09 -1.44 -0.88
N TYR A 111 -0.58 -2.56 -0.34
CA TYR A 111 -1.38 -3.74 -0.03
C TYR A 111 -2.47 -3.44 1.00
N ASP A 112 -2.14 -2.74 2.08
CA ASP A 112 -3.10 -2.35 3.13
C ASP A 112 -4.19 -1.39 2.59
N LEU A 113 -3.84 -0.52 1.62
CA LEU A 113 -4.77 0.43 1.00
C LEU A 113 -5.62 -0.19 -0.11
N ALA A 114 -5.23 -1.34 -0.68
CA ALA A 114 -5.91 -1.98 -1.79
C ALA A 114 -7.36 -2.41 -1.48
N ASP A 115 -7.74 -2.46 -0.20
CA ASP A 115 -9.12 -2.71 0.23
C ASP A 115 -10.03 -1.46 0.15
N LEU A 116 -9.43 -0.26 0.11
CA LEU A 116 -10.17 0.99 0.00
C LEU A 116 -10.62 1.29 -1.42
N ASP A 117 -9.74 1.02 -2.39
CA ASP A 117 -9.98 1.28 -3.81
C ASP A 117 -8.96 0.53 -4.68
N GLU A 118 -9.41 -0.01 -5.81
CA GLU A 118 -8.56 -0.73 -6.76
C GLU A 118 -7.41 0.13 -7.33
N LEU A 119 -7.56 1.46 -7.31
CA LEU A 119 -6.50 2.38 -7.73
C LEU A 119 -5.17 2.12 -7.00
N PHE A 120 -5.21 1.81 -5.71
CA PHE A 120 -4.00 1.55 -4.92
C PHE A 120 -3.30 0.25 -5.35
N SER A 121 -4.01 -0.66 -6.03
CA SER A 121 -3.45 -1.91 -6.55
C SER A 121 -2.85 -1.79 -7.96
N LEU A 122 -3.26 -0.80 -8.77
CA LEU A 122 -3.01 -0.78 -10.21
C LEU A 122 -1.99 0.28 -10.67
N GLY A 123 -1.44 1.09 -9.77
CA GLY A 123 -0.46 2.12 -10.17
C GLY A 123 0.17 2.95 -9.05
N GLY A 124 0.00 2.55 -7.78
CA GLY A 124 0.68 3.20 -6.66
C GLY A 124 2.13 2.71 -6.48
N PRO A 125 2.99 3.47 -5.77
CA PRO A 125 4.28 2.97 -5.36
C PRO A 125 4.12 1.80 -4.37
N THR A 126 4.99 0.79 -4.48
CA THR A 126 5.18 -0.17 -3.38
C THR A 126 5.87 0.56 -2.23
N VAL A 127 5.24 0.57 -1.06
CA VAL A 127 5.71 1.34 0.10
C VAL A 127 5.93 0.40 1.27
N GLY A 128 7.20 0.21 1.63
CA GLY A 128 7.64 -0.69 2.69
C GLY A 128 8.85 -0.17 3.46
N LEU A 129 9.50 -1.06 4.23
CA LEU A 129 10.64 -0.67 5.07
C LEU A 129 11.70 0.07 4.23
N GLY A 130 12.07 1.27 4.67
CA GLY A 130 12.96 2.18 3.96
C GLY A 130 12.27 3.39 3.35
N ASP A 131 10.93 3.40 3.23
CA ASP A 131 10.18 4.46 2.55
C ASP A 131 9.56 5.49 3.50
N LEU A 132 9.20 5.09 4.73
CA LEU A 132 8.62 5.97 5.77
C LEU A 132 9.58 6.09 6.96
N SER A 133 10.39 7.15 6.96
CA SER A 133 11.51 7.36 7.89
C SER A 133 11.10 7.29 9.37
N TYR A 134 9.97 7.92 9.72
CA TYR A 134 9.44 7.89 11.08
C TYR A 134 9.01 6.49 11.52
N ILE A 135 8.39 5.71 10.62
CA ILE A 135 7.98 4.32 10.91
C ILE A 135 9.22 3.45 11.10
N ASP A 136 10.17 3.58 10.19
CA ASP A 136 11.43 2.84 10.21
C ASP A 136 12.19 3.04 11.53
N ASP A 137 12.25 4.28 12.01
CA ASP A 137 12.85 4.64 13.30
C ASP A 137 12.10 4.01 14.48
N LEU A 138 10.76 3.99 14.45
CA LEU A 138 9.96 3.30 15.47
C LEU A 138 10.23 1.79 15.48
N LEU A 139 10.27 1.17 14.30
CA LEU A 139 10.52 -0.25 14.15
C LEU A 139 11.92 -0.63 14.64
N SER A 140 12.94 0.17 14.32
CA SER A 140 14.33 -0.09 14.75
C SER A 140 14.52 -0.12 16.27
N LYS A 141 13.66 0.60 17.02
CA LYS A 141 13.68 0.61 18.49
C LYS A 141 13.04 -0.64 19.10
N GLN A 142 12.14 -1.28 18.37
CA GLN A 142 11.38 -2.46 18.83
C GLN A 142 11.95 -3.78 18.31
N ILE A 143 12.59 -3.75 17.14
CA ILE A 143 13.04 -4.92 16.40
C ILE A 143 14.54 -4.76 16.16
N SER A 144 15.34 -5.48 16.94
CA SER A 144 16.81 -5.36 16.92
C SER A 144 17.45 -5.74 15.57
N THR A 145 16.76 -6.49 14.72
CA THR A 145 17.20 -6.83 13.36
C THR A 145 16.88 -5.76 12.32
N ILE A 146 16.19 -4.67 12.68
CA ILE A 146 15.99 -3.52 11.81
C ILE A 146 16.99 -2.44 12.22
N GLN A 147 17.94 -2.14 11.33
CA GLN A 147 19.01 -1.20 11.64
C GLN A 147 19.39 -0.35 10.44
N LEU A 148 19.85 0.88 10.71
CA LEU A 148 20.45 1.73 9.69
C LEU A 148 21.74 1.07 9.18
N ARG A 149 21.82 0.86 7.86
CA ARG A 149 22.97 0.22 7.21
C ARG A 149 23.37 0.98 5.96
N TYR A 150 24.67 1.00 5.69
CA TYR A 150 25.20 1.50 4.44
C TYR A 150 25.23 0.37 3.40
N SER A 151 24.71 0.63 2.21
CA SER A 151 24.84 -0.28 1.08
C SER A 151 25.91 0.18 0.12
N ASN A 152 26.85 -0.72 -0.15
CA ASN A 152 27.89 -0.47 -1.15
C ASN A 152 27.34 -0.44 -2.58
N THR A 153 26.17 -1.04 -2.82
CA THR A 153 25.52 -1.11 -4.13
C THR A 153 24.86 0.22 -4.48
N THR A 154 24.08 0.78 -3.55
CA THR A 154 23.35 2.05 -3.77
C THR A 154 24.11 3.28 -3.30
N LYS A 155 25.26 3.09 -2.63
CA LYS A 155 26.08 4.15 -2.02
C LYS A 155 25.32 5.04 -1.04
N SER A 156 24.28 4.51 -0.40
CA SER A 156 23.41 5.22 0.53
C SER A 156 23.23 4.47 1.85
N LYS A 157 22.77 5.18 2.88
CA LYS A 157 22.29 4.57 4.13
C LYS A 157 20.76 4.49 4.09
N TYR A 158 20.21 3.36 4.50
CA TYR A 158 18.77 3.17 4.66
C TYR A 158 18.48 2.22 5.82
N MET A 159 17.26 2.28 6.34
CA MET A 159 16.81 1.32 7.34
C MET A 159 16.60 -0.04 6.69
N ALA A 160 17.23 -1.08 7.23
CA ALA A 160 17.22 -2.39 6.60
C ALA A 160 17.08 -3.51 7.63
N ASN A 161 16.47 -4.61 7.22
CA ASN A 161 16.61 -5.87 7.92
C ASN A 161 18.08 -6.34 7.88
N ILE A 162 18.54 -6.99 8.95
CA ILE A 162 19.80 -7.71 9.03
C ILE A 162 19.55 -9.14 9.48
N CYS A 163 20.44 -10.04 9.09
CA CYS A 163 20.41 -11.42 9.53
C CYS A 163 20.75 -11.50 11.02
N GLU A 164 19.90 -12.14 11.81
CA GLU A 164 20.11 -12.31 13.26
C GLU A 164 21.36 -13.16 13.59
N HIS A 165 21.83 -13.97 12.63
CA HIS A 165 22.97 -14.89 12.83
C HIS A 165 24.32 -14.31 12.43
N CYS A 166 24.37 -13.53 11.34
CA CYS A 166 25.64 -13.05 10.78
C CYS A 166 25.68 -11.54 10.53
N GLY A 167 24.60 -10.81 10.84
CA GLY A 167 24.49 -9.37 10.66
C GLY A 167 24.47 -8.89 9.20
N ALA A 168 24.42 -9.81 8.22
CA ALA A 168 24.34 -9.46 6.81
C ALA A 168 23.03 -8.73 6.53
N LEU A 169 23.09 -7.61 5.81
CA LEU A 169 21.93 -6.88 5.33
C LEU A 169 20.98 -7.83 4.58
N GLN A 170 19.68 -7.79 4.84
CA GLN A 170 18.68 -8.64 4.17
C GLN A 170 17.67 -7.82 3.36
N GLY A 171 17.81 -6.49 3.34
CA GLY A 171 16.98 -5.54 2.59
C GLY A 171 17.56 -5.11 1.24
N ARG A 172 16.95 -4.09 0.62
CA ARG A 172 17.10 -3.79 -0.81
C ARG A 172 18.51 -3.96 -1.36
N ASN A 173 18.59 -4.86 -2.35
CA ASN A 173 19.74 -5.52 -2.97
C ASN A 173 20.54 -6.43 -2.01
N TYR A 174 19.96 -7.42 -1.32
CA TYR A 174 19.11 -8.48 -1.88
C TYR A 174 17.98 -8.95 -0.93
N VAL A 175 16.83 -8.33 -1.21
CA VAL A 175 15.45 -8.80 -1.07
C VAL A 175 14.70 -8.42 0.22
N VAL A 176 14.24 -7.17 0.24
CA VAL A 176 13.01 -6.75 0.96
C VAL A 176 11.95 -6.18 -0.01
N ASP A 177 12.31 -5.80 -1.26
CA ASP A 177 11.33 -5.27 -2.24
C ASP A 177 10.52 -6.32 -3.00
N ASP A 178 11.15 -7.45 -3.32
CA ASP A 178 10.48 -8.56 -4.02
C ASP A 178 10.48 -9.78 -3.10
N PRO A 179 9.59 -9.84 -2.11
CA PRO A 179 9.69 -10.80 -1.02
C PRO A 179 9.23 -12.19 -1.51
N HIS A 180 10.14 -12.91 -2.19
CA HIS A 180 9.87 -14.17 -2.90
C HIS A 180 9.16 -15.21 -2.03
N GLU A 181 9.43 -15.21 -0.72
CA GLU A 181 8.81 -16.15 0.22
C GLU A 181 7.31 -15.89 0.47
N ILE A 182 6.83 -14.68 0.17
CA ILE A 182 5.44 -14.24 0.42
C ILE A 182 4.80 -13.61 -0.82
N ILE A 183 5.44 -13.67 -1.99
CA ILE A 183 5.00 -12.94 -3.20
C ILE A 183 3.62 -13.41 -3.65
N GLY A 184 3.32 -14.70 -3.53
CA GLY A 184 2.01 -15.26 -3.86
C GLY A 184 0.92 -14.65 -3.00
N GLU A 185 1.14 -14.60 -1.69
CA GLU A 185 0.16 -14.05 -0.76
C GLU A 185 0.03 -12.54 -0.84
N LEU A 186 1.13 -11.85 -1.10
CA LEU A 186 1.16 -10.40 -1.22
C LEU A 186 0.50 -9.90 -2.53
N TRP A 187 0.70 -10.60 -3.65
CA TRP A 187 0.31 -10.09 -4.99
C TRP A 187 -0.83 -10.89 -5.65
N HIS A 188 -1.04 -12.15 -5.28
CA HIS A 188 -2.00 -13.04 -5.96
C HIS A 188 -3.15 -13.46 -5.06
N ASP A 189 -2.84 -14.13 -3.96
CA ASP A 189 -3.86 -14.70 -3.06
C ASP A 189 -4.50 -13.65 -2.15
N ARG A 190 -3.82 -12.50 -1.99
CA ARG A 190 -4.19 -11.43 -1.04
C ARG A 190 -4.44 -11.95 0.38
N ASP A 191 -3.53 -12.80 0.86
CA ASP A 191 -3.61 -13.50 2.15
C ASP A 191 -2.36 -13.24 3.02
N MET A 192 -2.01 -11.95 3.19
CA MET A 192 -0.92 -11.55 4.08
C MET A 192 -1.26 -11.67 5.57
N GLY A 193 -2.50 -12.03 5.91
CA GLY A 193 -2.98 -12.12 7.30
C GLY A 193 -2.14 -13.08 8.16
N LYS A 194 -1.68 -14.18 7.57
CA LYS A 194 -0.81 -15.16 8.27
C LYS A 194 0.60 -14.65 8.58
N TYR A 195 1.04 -13.58 7.92
CA TYR A 195 2.33 -12.92 8.15
C TYR A 195 2.22 -11.70 9.05
N LEU A 196 1.01 -11.33 9.50
CA LEU A 196 0.80 -10.19 10.38
C LEU A 196 1.56 -10.38 11.70
N TYR A 197 2.52 -9.50 11.95
CA TYR A 197 3.31 -9.48 13.19
C TYR A 197 2.69 -8.57 14.23
N THR A 198 2.36 -7.33 13.83
CA THR A 198 1.69 -6.37 14.71
C THR A 198 1.04 -5.25 13.89
N ASN A 199 0.15 -4.49 14.51
CA ASN A 199 -0.38 -3.24 13.96
C ASN A 199 0.09 -2.08 14.84
N ILE A 200 0.84 -1.14 14.26
CA ILE A 200 1.32 0.03 14.98
C ILE A 200 0.29 1.15 14.93
N LYS A 201 -0.13 1.65 16.10
CA LYS A 201 -1.03 2.80 16.22
C LYS A 201 -0.22 4.09 16.23
N ILE A 202 -0.47 4.95 15.25
CA ILE A 202 0.26 6.21 15.07
C ILE A 202 -0.68 7.36 15.49
N LYS A 203 -0.48 7.88 16.70
CA LYS A 203 -1.32 8.97 17.24
C LYS A 203 -1.06 10.31 16.55
N ASP A 204 0.21 10.61 16.29
CA ASP A 204 0.64 11.80 15.56
C ASP A 204 1.22 11.39 14.20
N ILE A 205 0.46 11.68 13.15
CA ILE A 205 0.84 11.40 11.76
C ILE A 205 1.65 12.53 11.12
N THR A 206 1.89 13.64 11.84
CA THR A 206 2.64 14.80 11.31
C THR A 206 4.00 14.41 10.74
N PRO A 207 4.79 13.52 11.36
CA PRO A 207 6.08 13.10 10.80
C PRO A 207 5.98 12.38 9.44
N LEU A 208 4.83 11.78 9.12
CA LEU A 208 4.63 11.04 7.87
C LEU A 208 4.25 11.94 6.68
N LYS A 209 3.90 13.20 6.94
CA LYS A 209 3.35 14.10 5.91
C LYS A 209 4.27 14.27 4.71
N MET A 210 5.56 14.47 4.95
CA MET A 210 6.52 14.66 3.86
C MET A 210 6.72 13.39 3.04
N ASP A 211 6.97 12.26 3.71
CA ASP A 211 7.22 10.98 3.05
C ASP A 211 6.01 10.56 2.21
N ILE A 212 4.80 10.59 2.79
CA ILE A 212 3.55 10.26 2.07
C ILE A 212 3.30 11.23 0.91
N LYS A 213 3.55 12.54 1.11
CA LYS A 213 3.41 13.52 0.01
C LYS A 213 4.39 13.24 -1.12
N GLN A 214 5.63 12.85 -0.83
CA GLN A 214 6.64 12.55 -1.85
C GLN A 214 6.31 11.26 -2.61
N LEU A 215 5.87 10.22 -1.90
CA LEU A 215 5.52 8.92 -2.50
C LEU A 215 4.27 9.00 -3.38
N TYR A 216 3.26 9.77 -2.96
CA TYR A 216 1.96 9.87 -3.64
C TYR A 216 1.71 11.25 -4.27
N ALA A 217 2.77 11.99 -4.57
CA ALA A 217 2.65 13.21 -5.36
C ALA A 217 2.10 12.84 -6.74
N GLN A 218 1.01 13.48 -7.15
CA GLN A 218 0.61 13.47 -8.56
C GLN A 218 1.50 14.47 -9.30
N GLU A 219 2.00 14.09 -10.48
CA GLU A 219 2.69 15.03 -11.36
C GLU A 219 1.73 16.19 -11.69
N GLU A 220 2.15 17.43 -11.41
CA GLU A 220 1.39 18.66 -11.68
C GLU A 220 1.23 18.94 -13.18
#